data_AF-A0AAP3CIB1-F1
#
_entry.id   AF-A0AAP3CIB1-F1
#
_cell.length_a   1.000
_cell.length_b   1.000
_cell.length_c   1.000
_cell.angle_alpha   90.00
_cell.angle_beta   90.00
_cell.angle_gamma   90.00
#
_symmetry.space_group_name_H-M   'P 1'
#
loop_
_entity.id
_entity.type
_entity.pdbx_description
1 polymer ?
#
loop_
_entity_poly.entity_id
_entity_poly.type
_entity_poly.pdbx_seq_one_letter_code
_entity_poly.pdbx_strand_id
1 'polypeptide(L)'
;KVIRDAFESASEFDLGEFKDSKPHHVSADHPLVKTLQKVYEGQLGKKADLISIGGGTYARSLKAGVAFGPLFPGRPDSAHQKDEYIEIDD
;
A
#
# COMPACT_ATOMS: atom_id res chain seq x y z
N LYS A 1 -29.90 6.89 -9.96
CA LYS A 1 -30.81 8.00 -9.58
C LYS A 1 -31.86 7.51 -8.60
N VAL A 2 -32.80 6.65 -9.02
CA VAL A 2 -33.87 6.08 -8.15
C VAL A 2 -33.42 5.56 -6.77
N ILE A 3 -32.33 4.79 -6.69
CA ILE A 3 -31.85 4.24 -5.40
C ILE A 3 -31.36 5.35 -4.46
N ARG A 4 -30.62 6.33 -4.99
CA ARG A 4 -30.10 7.45 -4.19
C ARG A 4 -31.25 8.32 -3.68
N ASP A 5 -32.20 8.64 -4.55
CA ASP A 5 -33.37 9.47 -4.20
C ASP A 5 -34.24 8.79 -3.11
N ALA A 6 -34.31 7.45 -3.10
CA ALA A 6 -34.99 6.67 -2.05
C ALA A 6 -34.26 6.71 -0.69
N PHE A 7 -32.92 6.71 -0.68
CA PHE A 7 -32.14 6.84 0.55
C PHE A 7 -32.10 8.28 1.07
N GLU A 8 -32.05 9.28 0.20
CA GLU A 8 -32.10 10.70 0.59
C GLU A 8 -33.48 11.11 1.16
N SER A 9 -34.55 10.37 0.85
CA SER A 9 -35.90 10.62 1.39
C SER A 9 -36.19 9.88 2.70
N ALA A 10 -35.32 8.95 3.14
CA ALA A 10 -35.41 8.30 4.43
C ALA A 10 -34.75 9.19 5.50
N SER A 11 -35.54 9.75 6.42
CA SER A 11 -35.07 10.69 7.46
C SER A 11 -34.23 10.06 8.58
N GLU A 12 -33.88 8.78 8.45
CA GLU A 12 -33.27 7.96 9.50
C GLU A 12 -31.80 7.62 9.22
N PHE A 13 -31.28 7.97 8.04
CA PHE A 13 -29.91 7.67 7.63
C PHE A 13 -29.27 8.85 6.88
N ASP A 14 -27.96 9.02 7.06
CA ASP A 14 -27.15 9.96 6.28
C ASP A 14 -26.34 9.22 5.21
N LEU A 15 -26.38 9.72 3.99
CA LEU A 15 -25.55 9.22 2.88
C LEU A 15 -24.20 9.93 2.87
N GLY A 16 -23.13 9.18 3.16
CA GLY A 16 -21.75 9.64 3.02
C GLY A 16 -21.20 9.36 1.62
N GLU A 17 -20.51 10.35 1.02
CA GLU A 17 -19.72 10.16 -0.20
C GLU A 17 -18.27 9.82 0.17
N PHE A 18 -17.77 8.68 -0.31
CA PHE A 18 -16.41 8.23 -0.04
C PHE A 18 -15.51 8.51 -1.24
N LYS A 19 -14.30 9.00 -0.97
CA LYS A 19 -13.28 9.22 -2.01
C LYS A 19 -12.65 7.90 -2.41
N ASP A 20 -12.80 7.51 -3.66
CA ASP A 20 -11.96 6.49 -4.27
C ASP A 20 -10.61 7.09 -4.67
N SER A 21 -9.55 6.31 -4.50
CA SER A 21 -8.22 6.72 -4.88
C SER A 21 -7.66 5.73 -5.89
N LYS A 22 -7.36 6.23 -7.10
CA LYS A 22 -6.92 5.42 -8.24
C LYS A 22 -5.70 4.54 -7.93
N PRO A 23 -5.59 3.33 -8.52
CA PRO A 23 -4.41 2.50 -8.41
C PRO A 23 -3.13 3.27 -8.76
N HIS A 24 -2.06 2.99 -8.02
CA HIS A 24 -0.74 3.56 -8.25
C HIS A 24 0.22 2.47 -8.72
N HIS A 25 1.00 2.76 -9.76
CA HIS A 25 1.94 1.81 -10.33
C HIS A 25 3.18 2.53 -10.87
N VAL A 26 4.35 1.95 -10.62
CA VAL A 26 5.64 2.40 -11.16
C VAL A 26 6.29 1.23 -11.88
N SER A 27 6.83 1.48 -13.07
CA SER A 27 7.50 0.43 -13.86
C SER A 27 8.65 -0.20 -13.09
N ALA A 28 8.79 -1.53 -13.20
CA ALA A 28 9.93 -2.29 -12.69
C ALA A 28 11.28 -1.82 -13.29
N ASP A 29 11.24 -1.18 -14.47
CA ASP A 29 12.41 -0.64 -15.15
C ASP A 29 12.74 0.80 -14.79
N HIS A 30 11.96 1.42 -13.90
CA HIS A 30 12.24 2.77 -13.44
C HIS A 30 13.57 2.81 -12.66
N PRO A 31 14.45 3.81 -12.90
CA PRO A 31 15.77 3.90 -12.26
C PRO A 31 15.72 3.85 -10.72
N LEU A 32 14.71 4.48 -10.11
CA LEU A 32 14.48 4.40 -8.66
C LEU A 32 14.27 2.96 -8.19
N VAL A 33 13.42 2.20 -8.87
CA VAL A 33 13.11 0.80 -8.51
C VAL A 33 14.36 -0.06 -8.61
N LYS A 34 15.10 0.04 -9.72
CA LYS A 34 16.37 -0.69 -9.88
C LYS A 34 17.42 -0.30 -8.82
N THR A 35 17.44 0.95 -8.40
CA THR A 35 18.36 1.42 -7.35
C THR A 35 18.02 0.77 -6.01
N LEU A 36 16.75 0.77 -5.62
CA LEU A 36 16.30 0.15 -4.38
C LEU A 36 16.48 -1.38 -4.38
N GLN A 37 16.22 -2.05 -5.51
CA GLN A 37 16.51 -3.48 -5.66
C GLN A 37 17.99 -3.79 -5.42
N LYS A 38 18.90 -3.01 -6.03
CA LYS A 38 20.35 -3.20 -5.82
C LYS A 38 20.77 -3.02 -4.36
N VAL A 39 20.17 -2.05 -3.65
CA VAL A 39 20.45 -1.84 -2.23
C VAL A 39 19.97 -3.04 -1.42
N TYR A 40 18.72 -3.48 -1.60
CA TYR A 40 18.17 -4.64 -0.91
C TYR A 40 19.01 -5.89 -1.15
N GLU A 41 19.31 -6.20 -2.42
CA GLU A 41 20.12 -7.36 -2.82
C GLU A 41 21.54 -7.29 -2.26
N GLY A 42 22.15 -6.09 -2.26
CA GLY A 42 23.49 -5.88 -1.73
C GLY A 42 23.59 -6.02 -0.21
N GLN A 43 22.57 -5.61 0.54
CA GLN A 43 22.56 -5.70 2.00
C GLN A 43 22.19 -7.10 2.49
N LEU A 44 21.29 -7.79 1.79
CA LEU A 44 20.71 -9.05 2.28
C LEU A 44 21.23 -10.29 1.55
N GLY A 45 21.89 -10.13 0.41
CA GLY A 45 22.30 -11.24 -0.46
C GLY A 45 21.11 -12.03 -1.04
N LYS A 46 19.89 -11.47 -0.96
CA LYS A 46 18.64 -12.10 -1.40
C LYS A 46 18.03 -11.27 -2.53
N LYS A 47 17.42 -11.94 -3.50
CA LYS A 47 16.73 -11.31 -4.62
C LYS A 47 15.64 -10.34 -4.12
N ALA A 48 15.57 -9.16 -4.73
CA ALA A 48 14.52 -8.18 -4.46
C ALA A 48 13.31 -8.42 -5.37
N ASP A 49 12.36 -9.26 -4.92
CA ASP A 49 11.11 -9.49 -5.65
C ASP A 49 10.19 -8.27 -5.55
N LEU A 50 9.74 -7.77 -6.71
CA LEU A 50 8.82 -6.63 -6.79
C LEU A 50 7.38 -7.10 -6.62
N ILE A 51 6.65 -6.45 -5.73
CA ILE A 51 5.25 -6.78 -5.42
C ILE A 51 4.35 -5.55 -5.58
N SER A 52 3.06 -5.81 -5.84
CA SER A 52 1.99 -4.82 -5.81
C SER A 52 0.94 -5.29 -4.79
N ILE A 53 0.53 -4.40 -3.90
CA ILE A 53 -0.41 -4.72 -2.80
C ILE A 53 -1.55 -3.69 -2.76
N GLY A 54 -2.65 -4.04 -2.08
CA GLY A 54 -3.81 -3.16 -1.92
C GLY A 54 -3.66 -2.07 -0.85
N GLY A 55 -2.62 -2.16 -0.01
CA GLY A 55 -2.34 -1.17 1.04
C GLY A 55 -2.03 0.21 0.46
N GLY A 56 -2.74 1.23 0.93
CA GLY A 56 -2.49 2.62 0.53
C GLY A 56 -1.29 3.19 1.28
N THR A 57 -0.23 3.57 0.56
CA THR A 57 0.95 4.24 1.15
C THR A 57 1.07 5.67 0.64
N TYR A 58 1.87 6.51 1.32
CA TYR A 58 2.19 7.87 0.86
C TYR A 58 2.92 7.90 -0.49
N ALA A 59 3.48 6.77 -0.94
CA ALA A 59 4.13 6.66 -2.25
C ALA A 59 3.24 7.12 -3.41
N ARG A 60 1.92 6.90 -3.29
CA ARG A 60 0.94 7.30 -4.32
C ARG A 60 0.80 8.82 -4.51
N SER A 61 1.26 9.60 -3.55
CA SER A 61 1.28 11.07 -3.63
C SER A 61 2.36 11.58 -4.58
N LEU A 62 3.28 10.69 -5.00
CA LEU A 62 4.39 11.00 -5.89
C LEU A 62 4.23 10.25 -7.22
N LYS A 63 4.57 10.90 -8.34
CA LYS A 63 4.48 10.28 -9.68
C LYS A 63 5.24 8.97 -9.80
N ALA A 64 6.40 8.86 -9.16
CA ALA A 64 7.26 7.68 -9.18
C ALA A 64 7.55 7.12 -7.78
N GLY A 65 6.72 7.44 -6.78
CA GLY A 65 6.91 6.93 -5.43
C GLY A 65 6.68 5.42 -5.37
N VAL A 66 7.46 4.71 -4.58
CA VAL A 66 7.27 3.29 -4.27
C VAL A 66 7.38 3.08 -2.77
N ALA A 67 6.73 2.03 -2.25
CA ALA A 67 6.93 1.61 -0.87
C ALA A 67 8.20 0.74 -0.77
N PHE A 68 9.02 1.01 0.23
CA PHE A 68 10.24 0.26 0.55
C PHE A 68 10.40 0.30 2.06
N GLY A 69 10.34 -0.84 2.73
CA GLY A 69 10.13 -0.87 4.18
C GLY A 69 10.54 -2.19 4.84
N PRO A 70 10.31 -2.28 6.16
CA PRO A 70 10.97 -3.25 7.03
C PRO A 70 10.32 -4.64 7.06
N LEU A 71 9.14 -4.82 6.46
CA LEU A 71 8.47 -6.12 6.46
C LEU A 71 9.12 -7.07 5.45
N PHE A 72 9.99 -7.96 5.92
CA PHE A 72 10.66 -8.94 5.08
C PHE A 72 9.76 -10.12 4.65
N PRO A 73 10.06 -10.76 3.50
CA PRO A 73 9.34 -11.96 3.06
C PRO A 73 9.32 -13.06 4.14
N GLY A 74 8.13 -13.55 4.46
CA GLY A 74 7.91 -14.59 5.46
C GLY A 74 7.63 -14.08 6.89
N ARG A 75 7.79 -12.77 7.15
CA ARG A 75 7.35 -12.16 8.41
C ARG A 75 5.82 -12.03 8.45
N PRO A 76 5.18 -12.14 9.63
CA PRO A 76 3.75 -11.88 9.77
C PRO A 76 3.41 -10.42 9.45
N ASP A 77 2.40 -10.19 8.59
CA ASP A 77 1.77 -8.88 8.43
C ASP A 77 0.78 -8.68 9.58
N SER A 78 1.24 -8.03 10.66
CA SER A 78 0.45 -7.79 11.87
C SER A 78 -0.06 -6.36 12.02
N ALA A 79 0.16 -5.51 11.00
CA ALA A 79 -0.28 -4.12 11.05
C ALA A 79 -1.79 -4.04 11.27
N HIS A 80 -2.22 -3.24 12.25
CA HIS A 80 -3.61 -3.07 12.66
C HIS A 80 -4.27 -4.34 13.24
N GLN A 81 -3.49 -5.36 13.61
CA GLN A 81 -3.97 -6.54 14.31
C GLN A 81 -3.64 -6.47 15.80
N LYS A 82 -4.28 -7.32 16.60
CA LYS A 82 -3.89 -7.50 18.01
C LYS A 82 -2.44 -7.99 18.09
N ASP A 83 -1.76 -7.60 19.17
CA ASP A 83 -0.39 -8.03 19.44
C ASP A 83 0.60 -7.64 18.32
N GLU A 84 0.35 -6.52 17.62
CA GLU A 84 1.22 -5.95 16.57
C GLU A 84 2.65 -5.72 17.09
N TYR A 85 3.64 -6.13 16.30
CA TYR A 85 5.05 -6.02 16.66
C TYR A 85 5.95 -5.93 15.41
N ILE A 86 7.22 -5.61 15.66
CA ILE A 86 8.31 -5.68 14.68
C ILE A 86 9.52 -6.35 15.32
N GLU A 87 10.30 -7.06 14.52
CA GLU A 87 11.56 -7.67 14.97
C GLU A 87 12.65 -6.61 15.05
N ILE A 88 13.41 -6.58 16.13
CA ILE A 88 14.42 -5.53 16.35
C ILE A 88 15.61 -5.68 15.39
N ASP A 89 15.90 -6.91 14.98
CA ASP A 89 17.03 -7.23 14.10
C ASP A 89 16.68 -7.12 12.60
N ASP A 90 15.42 -6.83 12.26
CA ASP A 90 14.98 -6.52 10.89
C ASP A 90 15.39 -5.08 10.52
#